data_AF-A0A2N9NUK3-F1
#
_entry.id   AF-A0A2N9NUK3-F1
#
_cell.length_a   1.000
_cell.length_b   1.000
_cell.length_c   1.000
_cell.angle_alpha   90.00
_cell.angle_beta   90.00
_cell.angle_gamma   90.00
#
_symmetry.space_group_name_H-M   'P 1'
#
loop_
_entity.id
_entity.type
_entity.pdbx_description
1 polymer ?
#
loop_
_entity_poly.entity_id
_entity_poly.type
_entity_poly.pdbx_seq_one_letter_code
_entity_poly.pdbx_strand_id
1 'polypeptide(L)' 'MGKAATAMGEAKGLEDLHLVTYNIPKRVYRDHGAIFYPDGERPLYVNSLAIGLDGTVYFLARITEKGYTRSDLVSVKP' A
#
# COMPACT_ATOMS: atom_id res chain seq x y z
N MET A 1 20.06 -19.66 -13.33
CA MET A 1 19.28 -20.61 -12.50
C MET A 1 18.25 -19.82 -11.71
N GLY A 2 16.98 -19.84 -12.16
CA GLY A 2 15.86 -19.26 -11.42
C GLY A 2 15.40 -20.23 -10.33
N LYS A 3 15.06 -19.73 -9.14
CA LYS A 3 14.72 -20.57 -7.98
C LYS A 3 13.24 -20.96 -7.97
N ALA A 4 13.00 -22.14 -7.40
CA ALA A 4 11.78 -22.95 -7.45
C ALA A 4 10.61 -22.51 -6.55
N ALA A 5 10.41 -21.21 -6.32
CA ALA A 5 9.27 -20.73 -5.55
C ALA A 5 8.59 -19.56 -6.29
N THR A 6 7.46 -19.86 -6.90
CA THR A 6 6.57 -18.90 -7.56
C THR A 6 5.47 -18.45 -6.59
N ALA A 7 5.00 -17.22 -6.78
CA ALA A 7 3.81 -16.59 -6.18
C ALA A 7 3.99 -15.77 -4.88
N MET A 8 4.61 -14.60 -4.99
CA MET A 8 4.05 -13.30 -4.61
C MET A 8 4.64 -12.30 -5.61
N GLY A 9 3.83 -11.41 -6.19
CA GLY A 9 4.23 -10.56 -7.32
C GLY A 9 5.67 -10.06 -7.23
N GLU A 10 6.43 -10.22 -8.31
CA GLU A 10 7.86 -9.91 -8.44
C GLU A 10 8.13 -8.41 -8.21
N ALA A 11 8.00 -7.93 -6.97
CA ALA A 11 8.58 -6.67 -6.58
C ALA A 11 10.10 -6.85 -6.70
N LYS A 12 10.74 -6.09 -7.59
CA LYS A 12 12.19 -6.15 -7.87
C LYS A 12 13.07 -5.62 -6.73
N GLY A 13 12.54 -5.63 -5.51
CA GLY A 13 13.05 -4.95 -4.35
C GLY A 13 11.89 -4.55 -3.44
N LEU A 14 12.23 -3.98 -2.30
CA LEU A 14 11.29 -3.49 -1.31
C LEU A 14 10.93 -2.06 -1.75
N GLU A 15 9.95 -1.90 -2.65
CA GLU A 15 9.50 -0.60 -3.18
C GLU A 15 8.60 0.13 -2.16
N ASP A 16 8.51 1.46 -2.28
CA ASP A 16 7.57 2.26 -1.49
C ASP A 16 6.17 2.17 -2.10
N LEU A 17 5.16 2.01 -1.26
CA LEU A 17 3.76 1.99 -1.70
C LEU A 17 3.27 3.42 -1.92
N HIS A 18 2.92 3.75 -3.16
CA HIS A 18 2.35 5.06 -3.50
C HIS A 18 0.81 5.01 -3.57
N LEU A 19 0.16 6.09 -3.11
CA LEU A 19 -1.25 6.32 -3.40
C LEU A 19 -1.36 7.17 -4.67
N VAL A 20 -2.01 6.63 -5.69
CA VAL A 20 -2.25 7.35 -6.95
C VAL A 20 -3.74 7.47 -7.23
N THR A 21 -4.17 8.59 -7.78
CA THR A 21 -5.52 8.76 -8.32
C THR A 21 -5.47 9.13 -9.79
N TYR A 22 -6.39 8.57 -10.56
CA TYR A 22 -6.56 8.91 -11.97
C TYR A 22 -8.01 9.29 -12.24
N ASN A 23 -8.21 10.54 -12.63
CA ASN A 23 -9.51 11.02 -13.07
C ASN A 23 -9.71 10.65 -14.54
N ILE A 24 -10.53 9.62 -14.81
CA ILE A 24 -10.75 9.08 -16.15
C ILE A 24 -11.33 10.13 -17.13
N PRO A 25 -12.43 10.85 -16.81
CA PRO A 25 -12.98 11.84 -17.73
C PRO A 25 -12.01 12.98 -18.06
N LYS A 26 -11.27 13.47 -17.06
CA LYS A 26 -10.34 14.60 -17.21
C LYS A 26 -8.96 14.18 -17.72
N ARG A 27 -8.65 12.87 -17.74
CA ARG A 27 -7.32 12.31 -18.01
C ARG A 27 -6.22 12.92 -17.14
N VAL A 28 -6.54 13.12 -15.86
CA VAL A 28 -5.60 13.72 -14.90
C VAL A 28 -5.09 12.64 -13.96
N TYR A 29 -3.78 12.47 -13.94
CA TYR A 29 -3.05 11.65 -12.98
C TYR A 29 -2.59 12.51 -11.80
N ARG A 30 -2.63 11.93 -10.59
CA ARG A 30 -2.00 12.51 -9.40
C ARG A 30 -1.34 11.41 -8.58
N ASP A 31 -0.08 11.61 -8.27
CA ASP A 31 0.64 10.87 -7.23
C ASP A 31 0.51 11.64 -5.92
N HIS A 32 0.03 10.98 -4.86
CA HIS A 32 -0.02 11.54 -3.52
C HIS A 32 1.26 11.24 -2.71
N GLY A 33 2.18 10.48 -3.30
CA GLY A 33 3.46 10.10 -2.73
C GLY A 33 3.43 8.73 -2.05
N ALA A 34 4.60 8.36 -1.55
CA ALA A 34 4.80 7.17 -0.74
C ALA A 34 4.09 7.27 0.61
N ILE A 35 3.48 6.16 1.04
CA ILE A 35 2.86 6.02 2.34
C ILE A 35 3.88 5.44 3.32
N PHE A 36 4.06 6.14 4.43
CA PHE A 36 4.86 5.70 5.57
C PHE A 36 4.03 5.68 6.84
N TYR A 37 4.33 4.74 7.71
CA TYR A 37 3.84 4.72 9.09
C TYR A 37 4.59 5.76 9.95
N PRO A 38 4.09 6.11 11.14
CA PRO A 38 4.73 7.10 12.00
C PRO A 38 6.17 6.76 12.43
N ASP A 39 6.53 5.48 12.40
CA ASP A 39 7.88 4.98 12.69
C ASP A 39 8.80 4.96 11.46
N GLY A 40 8.31 5.39 10.29
CA GLY A 40 9.06 5.41 9.03
C GLY A 40 9.04 4.10 8.26
N GLU A 41 8.40 3.04 8.80
CA GLU A 41 8.16 1.81 8.05
C GLU A 41 7.11 2.04 6.96
N ARG A 42 6.95 1.07 6.06
CA ARG A 42 6.00 1.17 4.93
C ARG A 42 5.01 0.01 4.91
N PRO A 43 3.81 0.21 4.34
CA PRO A 43 2.86 -0.88 4.18
C PRO A 43 3.38 -1.94 3.22
N LEU A 44 3.26 -3.20 3.61
CA LEU A 44 3.63 -4.35 2.80
C LEU A 44 2.42 -5.25 2.54
N TYR A 45 2.43 -5.96 1.42
CA TYR A 45 1.41 -6.96 1.08
C TYR A 45 -0.03 -6.43 1.12
N VAL A 46 -0.27 -5.27 0.52
CA VAL A 46 -1.61 -4.69 0.40
C VAL A 46 -2.47 -5.51 -0.55
N ASN A 47 -3.68 -5.86 -0.12
CA ASN A 47 -4.57 -6.75 -0.87
C ASN A 47 -6.00 -6.20 -1.07
N SER A 48 -6.31 -5.02 -0.54
CA SER A 48 -7.65 -4.43 -0.57
C SER A 48 -7.58 -2.91 -0.48
N LEU A 49 -8.61 -2.22 -0.97
CA LEU A 49 -8.74 -0.77 -0.93
C LEU A 49 -10.23 -0.40 -0.82
N ALA A 50 -10.56 0.55 0.04
CA ALA A 50 -11.87 1.19 0.15
C ALA A 50 -11.68 2.69 0.34
N ILE A 51 -12.69 3.48 -0.02
CA ILE A 51 -12.67 4.95 0.14
C ILE A 51 -13.92 5.34 0.93
N GLY A 52 -13.72 6.07 2.03
CA GLY A 52 -14.78 6.65 2.84
C GLY A 52 -15.49 7.80 2.12
N LEU A 53 -16.70 8.14 2.56
CA LEU A 53 -17.44 9.28 2.02
C LEU A 53 -16.74 10.63 2.25
N ASP A 54 -15.85 10.68 3.24
CA ASP A 54 -14.97 11.81 3.56
C ASP A 54 -13.70 11.84 2.71
N GLY A 55 -13.51 10.88 1.80
CA GLY A 55 -12.31 10.73 0.98
C GLY A 55 -11.17 9.97 1.65
N THR A 56 -11.31 9.53 2.91
CA THR A 56 -10.27 8.74 3.57
C THR A 56 -10.10 7.40 2.86
N VAL A 57 -8.85 7.07 2.53
CA VAL A 57 -8.49 5.80 1.89
C VAL A 57 -8.18 4.77 2.96
N TYR A 58 -8.79 3.59 2.86
CA TYR A 58 -8.59 2.47 3.76
C TYR A 58 -8.05 1.26 2.99
N PHE A 59 -7.09 0.56 3.57
CA PHE A 59 -6.58 -0.69 2.99
C PHE A 59 -6.05 -1.61 4.09
N LEU A 60 -6.03 -2.92 3.81
CA LEU A 60 -5.35 -3.88 4.68
C LEU A 60 -3.89 -4.03 4.26
N ALA A 61 -2.99 -4.00 5.23
CA ALA A 61 -1.57 -4.23 5.04
C ALA A 61 -1.04 -5.21 6.09
N ARG A 62 0.06 -5.88 5.77
CA ARG A 62 0.84 -6.63 6.76
C ARG A 62 1.71 -5.66 7.55
N ILE A 63 1.55 -5.67 8.87
CA ILE A 63 2.35 -4.88 9.81
C ILE A 63 3.10 -5.83 10.73
N THR A 64 4.39 -5.56 10.96
CA THR A 64 5.20 -6.28 11.94
C THR A 64 5.64 -5.31 13.04
N GLU A 65 5.12 -5.48 14.24
CA GLU A 65 5.48 -4.66 15.39
C GLU A 65 6.01 -5.58 16.50
N LYS A 66 7.16 -5.24 17.08
CA LYS A 66 7.77 -6.01 18.18
C LYS A 66 7.93 -7.52 17.87
N GLY A 67 8.19 -7.87 16.61
CA GLY A 67 8.34 -9.25 16.14
C GLY A 67 7.02 -10.00 15.88
N TYR A 68 5.87 -9.37 16.08
CA TYR A 68 4.57 -9.95 15.77
C TYR A 68 4.00 -9.39 14.47
N THR A 69 3.68 -10.28 13.54
CA THR A 69 3.11 -9.93 12.24
C THR A 69 1.61 -10.14 12.24
N ARG A 70 0.85 -9.15 11.80
CA ARG A 70 -0.60 -9.22 11.61
C ARG A 70 -1.03 -8.49 10.34
N SER A 71 -2.23 -8.79 9.86
CA SER A 71 -2.94 -7.90 8.94
C SER A 71 -3.67 -6.84 9.75
N ASP A 72 -3.52 -5.58 9.38
CA ASP A 72 -4.17 -4.46 10.07
C ASP A 72 -4.78 -3.47 9.07
N LEU A 73 -5.73 -2.66 9.55
CA LEU A 73 -6.38 -1.62 8.76
C LEU A 73 -5.57 -0.33 8.81
N VAL A 74 -5.15 0.14 7.64
CA VAL A 74 -4.46 1.43 7.47
C VAL A 74 -5.46 2.45 6.96
N SER A 75 -5.40 3.67 7.49
CA SER A 75 -6.15 4.82 6.98
C SER A 75 -5.20 5.93 6.54
N VAL A 76 -5.47 6.48 5.35
CA VAL A 76 -4.75 7.62 4.77
C VAL A 76 -5.78 8.71 4.52
N LYS A 77 -5.64 9.82 5.24
CA LYS A 77 -6.51 10.99 5.09
C LYS A 77 -6.18 11.75 3.79
N PRO A 78 -7.16 12.47 3.21
CA PRO A 78 -6.98 13.24 1.98
C PRO A 78 -5.88 14.32 2.06
#